data_AF-A0A7Y9KYD3-F1
#
_entry.id   AF-A0A7Y9KYD3-F1
#
_cell.length_a   1.000
_cell.length_b   1.000
_cell.length_c   1.000
_cell.angle_alpha   90.00
_cell.angle_beta   90.00
_cell.angle_gamma   90.00
#
_symmetry.space_group_name_H-M   'P 1'
#
loop_
_entity.id
_entity.type
_entity.pdbx_description
1 polymer ?
#
loop_
_entity_poly.entity_id
_entity_poly.type
_entity_poly.pdbx_seq_one_letter_code
_entity_poly.pdbx_strand_id
1 'polypeptide(L)' 'MMGFEKPPTMLSHGKLPYPAGTLVADTTSERTGHLVGVIEERTKDGGRVVSCQAFMRPQGGGLEWDVPLDRIKPVEGQS' A
#
# COMPACT_ATOMS: atom_id res chain seq x y z
N MET A 1 29.62 -3.47 -18.55
CA MET A 1 28.55 -3.62 -17.54
C MET A 1 27.29 -3.03 -18.16
N MET A 2 26.38 -3.86 -18.66
CA MET A 2 25.10 -3.35 -19.20
C MET A 2 24.27 -2.88 -18.02
N GLY A 3 24.12 -1.56 -17.87
CA GLY A 3 23.17 -0.98 -16.94
C GLY A 3 21.78 -1.23 -17.50
N PHE A 4 21.03 -2.14 -16.88
CA PHE A 4 19.59 -2.21 -17.11
C PHE A 4 18.98 -0.98 -16.44
N GLU A 5 18.78 0.10 -17.20
CA GLU A 5 18.03 1.24 -16.72
C GLU A 5 16.61 0.78 -16.34
N LYS A 6 16.18 1.09 -15.12
CA LYS A 6 14.80 0.81 -14.73
C LYS A 6 13.87 1.62 -15.64
N PRO A 7 12.82 0.99 -16.21
CA PRO A 7 11.86 1.70 -17.04
C PRO A 7 11.23 2.84 -16.23
N PRO A 8 10.92 3.98 -16.86
CA PRO A 8 10.32 5.11 -16.16
C PRO A 8 8.94 4.73 -15.61
N THR A 9 8.65 5.15 -14.37
CA THR A 9 7.38 4.87 -13.68
C THR A 9 6.61 6.13 -13.31
N MET A 10 5.37 5.94 -12.89
CA MET A 10 4.48 6.95 -12.33
C MET A 10 3.66 6.36 -11.17
N LEU A 11 3.22 7.21 -10.25
CA LEU A 11 2.33 6.83 -9.15
C LEU A 11 0.87 7.04 -9.55
N SER A 12 0.00 6.13 -9.12
CA SER A 12 -1.44 6.19 -9.33
C SER A 12 -2.19 5.60 -8.14
N HIS A 13 -3.47 5.93 -8.00
CA HIS A 13 -4.33 5.28 -7.00
C HIS A 13 -4.68 3.86 -7.43
N GLY A 14 -4.48 2.91 -6.53
CA GLY A 14 -4.85 1.52 -6.71
C GLY A 14 -6.22 1.20 -6.14
N LYS A 15 -6.68 -0.02 -6.43
CA LYS A 15 -7.92 -0.54 -5.84
C LYS A 15 -7.67 -0.93 -4.38
N LEU A 16 -8.56 -0.46 -3.50
CA LEU A 16 -8.56 -0.88 -2.11
C LEU A 16 -8.98 -2.37 -1.98
N PRO A 17 -8.21 -3.21 -1.26
CA PRO A 17 -8.60 -4.60 -1.00
C PRO A 17 -9.76 -4.71 0.01
N TYR A 18 -9.92 -3.70 0.87
CA TYR A 18 -10.94 -3.59 1.91
C TYR A 18 -11.54 -2.18 1.90
N PRO A 19 -12.72 -1.93 2.48
CA PRO A 19 -13.25 -0.58 2.59
C PRO A 19 -12.24 0.40 3.22
N ALA A 20 -12.21 1.65 2.73
CA ALA A 20 -11.40 2.69 3.36
C ALA A 20 -11.82 2.84 4.84
N GLY A 21 -10.85 3.02 5.73
CA GLY A 21 -11.06 3.02 7.17
C GLY A 21 -11.03 1.63 7.82
N THR A 22 -10.91 0.54 7.07
CA THR A 22 -10.70 -0.79 7.67
C THR A 22 -9.42 -0.79 8.50
N LEU A 23 -9.49 -1.27 9.73
CA LEU A 23 -8.28 -1.49 10.54
C LEU A 23 -7.52 -2.69 10.00
N VAL A 24 -6.26 -2.48 9.64
CA VAL A 24 -5.38 -3.53 9.14
C VAL A 24 -4.08 -3.53 9.94
N ALA A 25 -3.50 -4.71 10.09
CA ALA A 25 -2.18 -4.91 10.67
C ALA A 25 -1.17 -5.21 9.56
N ASP A 26 0.01 -4.60 9.63
CA ASP A 26 1.18 -5.05 8.88
C ASP A 26 1.73 -6.30 9.55
N THR A 27 1.67 -7.42 8.85
CA THR A 27 2.12 -8.74 9.34
C THR A 27 3.62 -8.84 9.60
N THR A 28 4.44 -7.86 9.18
CA THR A 28 5.88 -7.84 9.47
C THR A 28 6.23 -6.96 10.67
N SER A 29 5.73 -5.72 10.72
CA SER A 29 6.05 -4.81 11.84
C SER A 29 5.07 -4.91 13.01
N GLU A 30 3.99 -5.67 12.87
CA GLU A 30 2.87 -5.79 13.82
C GLU A 30 2.16 -4.46 14.12
N ARG A 31 2.50 -3.40 13.38
CA ARG A 31 1.85 -2.09 13.49
C ARG A 31 0.46 -2.16 12.89
N THR A 32 -0.49 -1.58 13.60
CA THR A 32 -1.89 -1.51 13.19
C THR A 32 -2.28 -0.08 12.84
N GLY A 33 -3.10 0.08 11.79
CA GLY A 33 -3.59 1.37 11.33
C GLY A 33 -4.81 1.24 10.41
N HIS A 34 -5.49 2.35 10.17
CA HIS A 34 -6.63 2.40 9.25
C HIS A 34 -6.11 2.48 7.82
N LEU A 35 -6.62 1.62 6.94
CA LEU A 35 -6.34 1.66 5.51
C LEU A 35 -6.98 2.90 4.88
N VAL A 36 -6.17 3.81 4.33
CA VAL A 36 -6.64 5.05 3.71
C VAL A 36 -6.67 4.93 2.19
N GLY A 37 -5.68 4.26 1.61
CA GLY A 37 -5.50 4.18 0.16
C GLY A 37 -4.58 3.05 -0.25
N VAL A 38 -4.54 2.79 -1.56
CA VAL A 38 -3.47 2.02 -2.19
C VAL A 38 -2.78 2.93 -3.20
N ILE A 39 -1.46 2.92 -3.19
CA ILE A 39 -0.62 3.58 -4.19
C ILE A 39 -0.01 2.49 -5.06
N GLU A 40 -0.22 2.61 -6.37
CA GLU A 40 0.39 1.74 -7.37
C GLU A 40 1.48 2.51 -8.11
N GLU A 41 2.67 1.92 -8.16
CA GLU A 41 3.69 2.32 -9.10
C GLU A 41 3.48 1.58 -10.42
N ARG A 42 3.38 2.31 -11.53
CA ARG A 42 3.14 1.75 -12.86
C ARG A 42 4.19 2.22 -13.86
N THR A 43 4.53 1.37 -14.83
CA THR A 43 5.38 1.79 -15.95
C THR A 43 4.68 2.88 -16.76
N LYS A 44 5.43 3.92 -17.16
CA LYS A 44 4.86 4.98 -18.03
C LYS A 44 4.43 4.43 -19.38
N ASP A 45 5.16 3.43 -19.87
CA ASP A 45 4.82 2.69 -21.07
C ASP A 45 3.94 1.48 -20.72
N GLY A 46 2.75 1.39 -21.32
CA GLY A 46 1.80 0.29 -21.13
C GLY A 46 1.10 0.20 -19.76
N GLY A 47 1.45 1.02 -18.76
CA GLY A 47 0.72 1.12 -17.49
C GLY A 47 0.80 -0.12 -16.59
N ARG A 48 1.80 -0.99 -16.79
CA ARG A 48 1.96 -2.22 -16.01
C ARG A 48 2.28 -1.88 -14.56
N VAL A 49 1.59 -2.51 -13.62
CA VAL A 49 1.87 -2.38 -12.18
C VAL A 49 3.23 -3.01 -11.85
N VAL A 50 4.07 -2.23 -11.19
CA VAL A 50 5.41 -2.61 -10.72
C VAL A 50 5.39 -2.91 -9.23
N SER A 51 4.65 -2.11 -8.44
CA SER A 51 4.50 -2.31 -7.00
C SER A 51 3.18 -1.72 -6.48
N CYS A 52 2.68 -2.27 -5.38
CA CYS A 52 1.50 -1.77 -4.67
C CYS A 52 1.82 -1.56 -3.20
N GLN A 53 1.52 -0.38 -2.67
CA GLN A 53 1.66 -0.05 -1.26
C GLN A 53 0.29 0.32 -0.67
N ALA A 54 0.00 -0.18 0.54
CA ALA A 54 -1.10 0.30 1.35
C ALA A 54 -0.67 1.55 2.12
N PHE A 55 -1.47 2.61 2.05
CA PHE A 55 -1.28 3.82 2.84
C PHE A 55 -2.13 3.76 4.11
N MET A 56 -1.48 3.88 5.26
CA MET A 56 -2.05 3.63 6.57
C MET A 56 -1.97 4.85 7.49
N ARG A 57 -3.01 5.06 8.29
CA ARG A 57 -3.06 6.07 9.34
C ARG A 57 -3.13 5.44 10.73
N PRO A 58 -2.33 5.88 11.72
CA PRO A 58 -2.37 5.31 13.06
C PRO A 58 -3.71 5.51 13.77
N GLN A 59 -4.06 4.59 14.66
CA GLN A 59 -5.18 4.77 15.58
C GLN A 59 -4.89 5.93 16.52
N GLY A 60 -5.86 6.84 16.70
CA GLY A 60 -5.68 8.04 17.54
C GLY A 60 -4.91 9.19 16.88
N GLY A 61 -4.47 9.05 15.62
CA GLY A 61 -3.71 10.08 14.91
C GLY A 61 -2.19 9.89 15.01
N GLY A 62 -1.42 10.75 14.33
CA GLY A 62 0.03 10.63 14.20
C GLY A 62 0.49 10.64 12.74
N LEU A 63 1.73 10.21 12.51
CA LEU A 63 2.32 10.16 11.17
C LEU A 63 1.78 8.97 10.38
N GLU A 64 1.33 9.24 9.17
CA GLU A 64 0.92 8.22 8.20
C GLU A 64 2.16 7.49 7.66
N TRP A 65 1.96 6.25 7.20
CA TRP A 65 3.03 5.45 6.61
C TRP A 65 2.49 4.52 5.54
N ASP A 66 3.37 4.07 4.65
CA ASP A 66 3.09 3.06 3.65
C ASP A 66 3.75 1.71 4.00
N VAL A 67 3.12 0.62 3.57
CA VAL A 67 3.65 -0.74 3.63
C VAL A 67 3.28 -1.50 2.35
N PRO A 68 4.03 -2.55 1.97
CA PRO A 68 3.61 -3.42 0.86
C PRO A 68 2.19 -3.96 1.05
N LEU A 69 1.38 -3.87 -0.01
CA LEU A 69 -0.04 -4.22 0.05
C LEU A 69 -0.29 -5.68 0.45
N ASP A 70 0.61 -6.58 0.07
CA ASP A 70 0.55 -8.01 0.38
C ASP A 70 0.83 -8.34 1.85
N ARG A 71 1.33 -7.38 2.64
CA ARG A 71 1.61 -7.55 4.06
C ARG A 71 0.46 -7.19 4.97
N ILE A 72 -0.57 -6.49 4.48
CA ILE A 72 -1.68 -6.07 5.32
C ILE A 72 -2.76 -7.12 5.43
N LYS A 73 -3.28 -7.31 6.64
CA LYS A 73 -4.47 -8.14 6.88
C LYS A 73 -5.46 -7.39 7.77
N PRO A 74 -6.78 -7.55 7.57
CA PRO A 74 -7.77 -7.04 8.51
C PRO A 74 -7.50 -7.60 9.90
N VAL A 75 -7.65 -6.75 10.92
CA VAL A 75 -7.65 -7.22 12.31
C VAL A 75 -9.00 -7.89 12.58
N GLU A 76 -8.99 -9.15 13.01
CA GLU A 76 -10.23 -9.90 13.30
C GLU A 76 -11.05 -9.22 14.41
N GLY A 77 -12.39 -9.30 14.32
CA GLY A 77 -13.31 -8.73 15.31
C GLY A 77 -14.03 -7.44 14.92
N GLN A 78 -13.98 -7.03 13.65
CA GLN A 78 -14.80 -5.95 13.10
C GLN A 78 -15.84 -6.52 12.13
N SER A 79 -16.90 -7.10 12.70
CA SER A 79 -18.13 -7.47 12.01
C SER A 79 -19.30 -7.32 12.97
#